data_AF-A0A914UUJ6-F1
#
_entry.id   AF-A0A914UUJ6-F1
#
_cell.length_a   1.000
_cell.length_b   1.000
_cell.length_c   1.000
_cell.angle_alpha   90.00
_cell.angle_beta   90.00
_cell.angle_gamma   90.00
#
_symmetry.space_group_name_H-M   'P 1'
#
loop_
_entity.id
_entity.type
_entity.pdbx_description
1 polymer ?
#
loop_
_entity_poly.entity_id
_entity_poly.type
_entity_poly.pdbx_seq_one_letter_code
_entity_poly.pdbx_strand_id
1 'polypeptide(L)'
;MALRARPSTLFDDKGRRAMFVQFHSHPLLPLANVDDQVRAARQKFVEQCVKAAVDAAASAQGGRLVPNCAAAVELAKEWQLDVDRLRVDEILALYRMGRDKDGERLLPLVQDRLPLGDALLPLLGERLKHLLAQSDSGALNHVEKYSLISTRTVEWLRSLPETVAQEELNCDNLRRLARQVESCLSSAGEGNAGKLAVVDDLNRLIEHI
;
A
#
# COMPACT_ATOMS: atom_id res chain seq x y z
N MET A 1 18.37 4.67 4.22
CA MET A 1 18.60 3.27 4.64
C MET A 1 19.48 2.57 3.61
N ALA A 2 20.42 1.71 4.01
CA ALA A 2 21.20 0.89 3.07
C ALA A 2 20.50 -0.47 2.88
N LEU A 3 20.18 -0.83 1.63
CA LEU A 3 19.73 -2.18 1.25
C LEU A 3 20.85 -3.18 1.57
N ARG A 4 20.79 -3.82 2.75
CA ARG A 4 21.75 -4.85 3.16
C ARG A 4 21.20 -6.23 2.78
N ALA A 5 21.18 -6.53 1.49
CA ALA A 5 20.96 -7.88 0.99
C ALA A 5 22.31 -8.52 0.63
N ARG A 6 22.54 -9.77 1.02
CA ARG A 6 23.66 -10.56 0.49
C ARG A 6 23.24 -11.04 -0.90
N PRO A 7 23.88 -10.58 -2.00
CA PRO A 7 23.38 -10.92 -3.35
C PRO A 7 23.27 -12.42 -3.58
N SER A 8 24.15 -13.23 -2.97
CA SER A 8 24.13 -14.69 -3.06
C SER A 8 22.84 -15.35 -2.58
N THR A 9 22.06 -14.71 -1.71
CA THR A 9 20.79 -15.27 -1.22
C THR A 9 19.65 -15.12 -2.21
N LEU A 10 19.83 -14.34 -3.27
CA LEU A 10 18.84 -14.12 -4.34
C LEU A 10 18.99 -15.15 -5.48
N PHE A 11 19.94 -16.08 -5.36
CA PHE A 11 20.23 -17.07 -6.39
C PHE A 11 20.35 -18.46 -5.78
N ASP A 12 19.87 -19.47 -6.50
CA ASP A 12 20.07 -20.88 -6.19
C ASP A 12 21.50 -21.32 -6.52
N ASP A 13 21.83 -22.60 -6.32
CA ASP A 13 23.17 -23.12 -6.63
C ASP A 13 23.56 -22.97 -8.11
N LYS A 14 22.60 -23.01 -9.03
CA LYS A 14 22.88 -22.80 -10.46
C LYS A 14 23.22 -21.34 -10.72
N GLY A 15 22.42 -20.40 -10.21
CA GLY A 15 22.66 -18.97 -10.35
C GLY A 15 23.96 -18.53 -9.67
N ARG A 16 24.27 -19.06 -8.49
CA ARG A 16 25.55 -18.80 -7.81
C ARG A 16 26.73 -19.28 -8.63
N ARG A 17 26.68 -20.49 -9.19
CA ARG A 17 27.76 -21.01 -10.05
C ARG A 17 27.90 -20.22 -11.34
N ALA A 18 26.80 -19.81 -11.96
CA ALA A 18 26.80 -19.02 -13.19
C ALA A 18 27.60 -17.71 -13.08
N MET A 19 27.69 -17.10 -11.90
CA MET A 19 28.49 -15.90 -11.66
C MET A 19 30.00 -16.11 -11.82
N PHE A 20 30.48 -17.36 -11.78
CA PHE A 20 31.90 -17.72 -11.87
C PHE A 20 32.27 -18.42 -13.17
N VAL A 21 31.32 -18.55 -14.11
CA VAL A 21 31.58 -19.13 -15.43
C VAL A 21 31.81 -18.01 -16.45
N GLN A 22 32.65 -18.26 -17.45
CA GLN A 22 32.90 -17.32 -18.54
C GLN A 22 31.60 -16.93 -19.24
N PHE A 23 31.39 -15.64 -19.51
CA PHE A 23 30.14 -15.13 -20.07
C PHE A 23 29.75 -15.77 -21.43
N HIS A 24 30.75 -16.12 -22.24
CA HIS A 24 30.53 -16.80 -23.54
C HIS A 24 30.02 -18.25 -23.42
N SER A 25 29.96 -18.81 -22.20
CA SER A 25 29.37 -20.13 -21.97
C SER A 25 27.84 -20.08 -21.87
N HIS A 26 27.24 -18.89 -21.94
CA HIS A 26 25.80 -18.65 -21.83
C HIS A 26 25.15 -19.43 -20.67
N PRO A 27 25.64 -19.27 -19.43
CA PRO A 27 25.14 -20.04 -18.31
C PRO A 27 23.66 -19.72 -18.07
N LEU A 28 22.83 -20.77 -18.00
CA LEU A 28 21.39 -20.62 -17.79
C LEU A 28 21.12 -20.15 -16.35
N LEU A 29 20.54 -18.96 -16.21
CA LEU A 29 20.09 -18.41 -14.93
C LEU A 29 18.61 -18.75 -14.71
N PRO A 30 18.25 -19.56 -13.70
CA PRO A 30 16.86 -19.80 -13.38
C PRO A 30 16.21 -18.55 -12.79
N LEU A 31 15.33 -17.92 -13.57
CA LEU A 31 14.58 -16.74 -13.16
C LEU A 31 13.29 -17.09 -12.43
N ALA A 32 12.51 -18.07 -12.92
CA ALA A 32 11.22 -18.45 -12.34
C ALA A 32 11.26 -19.73 -11.48
N ASN A 33 11.97 -20.75 -11.97
CA ASN A 33 12.02 -22.06 -11.35
C ASN A 33 13.17 -22.16 -10.33
N VAL A 34 12.95 -21.55 -9.18
CA VAL A 34 13.86 -21.57 -8.01
C VAL A 34 13.14 -22.15 -6.80
N ASP A 35 13.91 -22.56 -5.79
CA ASP A 35 13.35 -23.02 -4.53
C ASP A 35 12.56 -21.91 -3.80
N ASP A 36 11.67 -22.30 -2.89
CA ASP A 36 10.79 -21.36 -2.19
C ASP A 36 11.57 -20.38 -1.30
N GLN A 37 12.74 -20.78 -0.81
CA GLN A 37 13.58 -19.92 0.04
C GLN A 37 14.18 -18.77 -0.77
N VAL A 38 14.69 -19.03 -1.98
CA VAL A 38 15.19 -18.05 -2.92
C VAL A 38 14.04 -17.19 -3.43
N ARG A 39 12.88 -17.77 -3.74
CA ARG A 39 11.68 -17.02 -4.12
C ARG A 39 11.28 -16.02 -3.03
N ALA A 40 11.20 -16.47 -1.77
CA ALA A 40 10.89 -15.61 -0.62
C ALA A 40 11.97 -14.53 -0.40
N ALA A 41 13.24 -14.85 -0.56
CA ALA A 41 14.33 -13.88 -0.46
C ALA A 41 14.26 -12.81 -1.55
N ARG A 42 13.92 -13.20 -2.78
CA ARG A 42 13.72 -12.29 -3.91
C ARG A 42 12.50 -11.39 -3.69
N GLN A 43 11.37 -11.94 -3.25
CA GLN A 43 10.17 -11.19 -2.88
C GLN A 43 10.50 -10.11 -1.85
N LYS A 44 11.14 -10.50 -0.74
CA LYS A 44 11.55 -9.56 0.31
C LYS A 44 12.51 -8.48 -0.22
N PHE A 45 13.41 -8.84 -1.12
CA PHE A 45 14.35 -7.88 -1.70
C PHE A 45 13.63 -6.82 -2.54
N VAL A 46 12.71 -7.20 -3.42
CA VAL A 46 11.98 -6.22 -4.26
C VAL A 46 11.03 -5.36 -3.42
N GLU A 47 10.39 -5.91 -2.38
CA GLU A 47 9.61 -5.13 -1.41
C GLU A 47 10.48 -4.08 -0.69
N GLN A 48 11.70 -4.45 -0.28
CA GLN A 48 12.64 -3.51 0.32
C GLN A 48 13.09 -2.42 -0.66
N CYS A 49 13.23 -2.73 -1.95
CA CYS A 49 13.53 -1.74 -2.98
C CYS A 49 12.39 -0.71 -3.13
N VAL A 50 11.14 -1.16 -3.19
CA VAL A 50 9.96 -0.27 -3.25
C VAL A 50 9.91 0.61 -2.01
N LYS A 51 10.07 0.03 -0.81
CA LYS A 51 10.10 0.79 0.44
C LYS A 51 11.21 1.84 0.47
N ALA A 52 12.43 1.47 0.06
CA ALA A 52 13.56 2.40 0.03
C ALA A 52 13.34 3.55 -0.98
N ALA A 53 12.74 3.25 -2.14
CA ALA A 53 12.38 4.23 -3.14
C ALA A 53 11.34 5.24 -2.61
N VAL A 54 10.32 4.72 -1.92
CA VAL A 54 9.30 5.52 -1.23
C VAL A 54 9.92 6.41 -0.15
N ASP A 55 10.73 5.85 0.73
CA ASP A 55 11.36 6.60 1.83
C ASP A 55 12.27 7.72 1.30
N ALA A 56 13.00 7.43 0.21
CA ALA A 56 13.82 8.42 -0.48
C ALA A 56 12.98 9.54 -1.12
N ALA A 57 11.83 9.20 -1.70
CA ALA A 57 10.91 10.17 -2.28
C ALA A 57 10.29 11.09 -1.21
N ALA A 58 9.92 10.53 -0.05
CA ALA A 58 9.40 11.31 1.07
C ALA A 58 10.45 12.28 1.67
N SER A 59 11.74 11.91 1.60
CA SER A 59 12.84 12.73 2.12
C SER A 59 13.33 13.81 1.15
N ALA A 60 13.05 13.67 -0.14
CA ALA A 60 13.50 14.62 -1.16
C ALA A 60 12.56 15.83 -1.22
N GLN A 61 12.99 16.96 -0.66
CA GLN A 61 12.30 18.24 -0.88
C GLN A 61 12.33 18.57 -2.38
N GLY A 62 11.19 18.44 -3.07
CA GLY A 62 11.08 18.80 -4.49
C GLY A 62 10.21 17.90 -5.37
N GLY A 63 9.43 16.96 -4.81
CA GLY A 63 8.34 16.31 -5.55
C GLY A 63 8.76 15.50 -6.79
N ARG A 64 10.05 15.18 -6.94
CA ARG A 64 10.53 14.35 -8.06
C ARG A 64 9.99 12.93 -7.88
N LEU A 65 9.52 12.37 -8.99
CA LEU A 65 8.98 11.02 -9.17
C LEU A 65 9.64 10.01 -8.23
N VAL A 66 8.82 9.20 -7.54
CA VAL A 66 9.31 8.09 -6.70
C VAL A 66 10.36 7.32 -7.50
N PRO A 67 11.65 7.38 -7.14
CA PRO A 67 12.67 6.82 -8.00
C PRO A 67 12.57 5.31 -7.98
N ASN A 68 12.19 4.74 -9.12
CA ASN A 68 12.49 3.36 -9.54
C ASN A 68 11.70 2.20 -8.91
N CYS A 69 10.46 2.41 -8.46
CA CYS A 69 9.52 1.29 -8.24
C CYS A 69 9.32 0.47 -9.53
N ALA A 70 9.41 1.10 -10.70
CA ALA A 70 9.32 0.44 -11.99
C ALA A 70 10.34 -0.69 -12.16
N ALA A 71 11.64 -0.48 -11.84
CA ALA A 71 12.62 -1.57 -11.95
C ALA A 71 12.36 -2.70 -10.95
N ALA A 72 11.90 -2.39 -9.72
CA ALA A 72 11.54 -3.42 -8.75
C ALA A 72 10.34 -4.26 -9.25
N VAL A 73 9.36 -3.62 -9.89
CA VAL A 73 8.20 -4.29 -10.47
C VAL A 73 8.58 -5.13 -11.69
N GLU A 74 9.41 -4.61 -12.60
CA GLU A 74 9.88 -5.39 -13.76
C GLU A 74 10.70 -6.60 -13.30
N LEU A 75 11.57 -6.42 -12.30
CA LEU A 75 12.34 -7.52 -11.72
C LEU A 75 11.42 -8.57 -11.06
N ALA A 76 10.36 -8.13 -10.38
CA ALA A 76 9.36 -9.03 -9.81
C ALA A 76 8.63 -9.83 -10.89
N LYS A 77 8.29 -9.23 -12.03
CA LYS A 77 7.70 -9.94 -13.18
C LYS A 77 8.66 -10.97 -13.76
N GLU A 78 9.92 -10.60 -13.99
CA GLU A 78 10.94 -11.53 -14.52
C GLU A 78 11.16 -12.73 -13.59
N TRP A 79 11.11 -12.50 -12.28
CA TRP A 79 11.21 -13.55 -11.26
C TRP A 79 9.90 -14.27 -10.94
N GLN A 80 8.80 -13.93 -11.63
CA GLN A 80 7.46 -14.47 -11.38
C GLN A 80 7.02 -14.40 -9.92
N LEU A 81 7.21 -13.22 -9.34
CA LEU A 81 6.87 -12.88 -7.96
C LEU A 81 5.49 -12.23 -7.86
N ASP A 82 5.05 -11.99 -6.63
CA ASP A 82 3.78 -11.30 -6.36
C ASP A 82 3.95 -9.80 -6.61
N VAL A 83 3.51 -9.35 -7.79
CA VAL A 83 3.58 -7.94 -8.21
C VAL A 83 2.52 -7.08 -7.50
N ASP A 84 1.37 -7.66 -7.18
CA ASP A 84 0.27 -6.91 -6.54
C ASP A 84 0.69 -6.42 -5.17
N ARG A 85 1.41 -7.24 -4.41
CA ARG A 85 1.96 -6.84 -3.11
C ARG A 85 2.86 -5.60 -3.19
N LEU A 86 3.72 -5.51 -4.20
CA LEU A 86 4.58 -4.34 -4.43
C LEU A 86 3.75 -3.11 -4.80
N ARG A 87 2.72 -3.30 -5.63
CA ARG A 87 1.84 -2.21 -6.05
C ARG A 87 1.01 -1.67 -4.91
N VAL A 88 0.49 -2.53 -4.04
CA VAL A 88 -0.24 -2.13 -2.83
C VAL A 88 0.68 -1.27 -1.94
N ASP A 89 1.92 -1.69 -1.69
CA ASP A 89 2.88 -0.91 -0.90
C ASP A 89 3.17 0.46 -1.53
N GLU A 90 3.38 0.52 -2.84
CA GLU A 90 3.59 1.76 -3.60
C GLU A 90 2.36 2.70 -3.52
N ILE A 91 1.15 2.15 -3.67
CA ILE A 91 -0.10 2.91 -3.59
C ILE A 91 -0.28 3.51 -2.19
N LEU A 92 -0.14 2.69 -1.14
CA LEU A 92 -0.27 3.16 0.24
C LEU A 92 0.75 4.25 0.55
N ALA A 93 1.97 4.10 0.06
CA ALA A 93 3.01 5.10 0.23
C ALA A 93 2.64 6.43 -0.45
N LEU A 94 2.14 6.39 -1.68
CA LEU A 94 1.71 7.58 -2.42
C LEU A 94 0.56 8.30 -1.68
N TYR A 95 -0.44 7.57 -1.21
CA TYR A 95 -1.46 8.16 -0.34
C TYR A 95 -0.83 8.72 0.93
N ARG A 96 0.02 7.98 1.64
CA ARG A 96 0.72 8.51 2.83
C ARG A 96 1.71 9.64 2.54
N MET A 97 1.89 10.06 1.29
CA MET A 97 2.64 11.25 0.87
C MET A 97 1.73 12.39 0.37
N GLY A 98 0.41 12.25 0.47
CA GLY A 98 -0.57 13.19 -0.07
C GLY A 98 -0.67 13.17 -1.61
N ARG A 99 -0.04 12.18 -2.26
CA ARG A 99 0.01 12.03 -3.71
C ARG A 99 -1.12 11.14 -4.22
N ASP A 100 -2.34 11.42 -3.80
CA ASP A 100 -3.53 10.60 -4.05
C ASP A 100 -3.72 10.31 -5.55
N LYS A 101 -3.59 11.33 -6.40
CA LYS A 101 -3.73 11.18 -7.86
C LYS A 101 -2.72 10.19 -8.46
N ASP A 102 -1.51 10.10 -7.89
CA ASP A 102 -0.51 9.13 -8.35
C ASP A 102 -0.87 7.73 -7.87
N GLY A 103 -1.31 7.58 -6.61
CA GLY A 103 -1.81 6.31 -6.07
C GLY A 103 -3.03 5.80 -6.85
N GLU A 104 -4.00 6.67 -7.13
CA GLU A 104 -5.20 6.36 -7.91
C GLU A 104 -4.88 5.80 -9.30
N ARG A 105 -3.86 6.33 -9.98
CA ARG A 105 -3.42 5.83 -11.30
C ARG A 105 -2.88 4.40 -11.26
N LEU A 106 -2.38 3.95 -10.11
CA LEU A 106 -1.84 2.60 -9.95
C LEU A 106 -2.89 1.58 -9.53
N LEU A 107 -4.04 2.02 -8.98
CA LEU A 107 -5.11 1.11 -8.55
C LEU A 107 -5.55 0.11 -9.63
N PRO A 108 -5.72 0.47 -10.92
CA PRO A 108 -6.13 -0.48 -11.96
C PRO A 108 -5.06 -1.53 -12.29
N LEU A 109 -3.82 -1.34 -11.83
CA LEU A 109 -2.71 -2.26 -12.08
C LEU A 109 -2.64 -3.40 -11.05
N VAL A 110 -3.46 -3.36 -10.00
CA VAL A 110 -3.56 -4.40 -8.96
C VAL A 110 -4.69 -5.36 -9.33
N GLN A 111 -4.37 -6.64 -9.49
CA GLN A 111 -5.34 -7.67 -9.86
C GLN A 111 -6.16 -8.12 -8.64
N ASP A 112 -5.50 -8.42 -7.53
CA ASP A 112 -6.13 -8.82 -6.29
C ASP A 112 -6.68 -7.61 -5.53
N ARG A 113 -8.00 -7.43 -5.64
CA ARG A 113 -8.71 -6.29 -5.09
C ARG A 113 -8.89 -6.40 -3.58
N LEU A 114 -8.89 -7.61 -3.00
CA LEU A 114 -9.18 -7.79 -1.59
C LEU A 114 -8.04 -7.25 -0.69
N PRO A 115 -6.76 -7.66 -0.86
CA PRO A 115 -5.66 -7.10 -0.10
C PRO A 115 -5.52 -5.59 -0.27
N LEU A 116 -5.82 -5.07 -1.47
CA LEU A 116 -5.82 -3.63 -1.72
C LEU A 116 -6.90 -2.92 -0.88
N GLY A 117 -8.14 -3.42 -0.88
CA GLY A 117 -9.22 -2.87 -0.04
C GLY A 117 -8.88 -2.93 1.46
N ASP A 118 -8.32 -4.05 1.91
CA ASP A 118 -7.90 -4.26 3.29
C ASP A 118 -6.78 -3.33 3.72
N ALA A 119 -5.88 -2.98 2.81
CA ALA A 119 -4.81 -2.04 3.05
C ALA A 119 -5.28 -0.58 3.03
N LEU A 120 -6.23 -0.22 2.16
CA LEU A 120 -6.74 1.14 2.03
C LEU A 120 -7.73 1.53 3.14
N LEU A 121 -8.46 0.59 3.72
CA LEU A 121 -9.47 0.87 4.76
C LEU A 121 -8.86 1.54 6.02
N PRO A 122 -7.78 1.01 6.63
CA PRO A 122 -7.12 1.69 7.75
C PRO A 122 -6.63 3.09 7.39
N LEU A 123 -6.06 3.26 6.20
CA LEU A 123 -5.59 4.55 5.68
C LEU A 123 -6.73 5.58 5.57
N LEU A 124 -7.92 5.16 5.10
CA LEU A 124 -9.11 6.00 5.06
C LEU A 124 -9.52 6.46 6.46
N GLY A 125 -9.59 5.52 7.42
CA GLY A 125 -9.95 5.83 8.80
C GLY A 125 -8.95 6.74 9.49
N GLU A 126 -7.66 6.50 9.28
CA GLU A 126 -6.53 7.31 9.76
C GLU A 126 -6.65 8.76 9.29
N ARG A 127 -6.89 8.97 7.99
CA ARG A 127 -7.05 10.31 7.41
C ARG A 127 -8.32 11.01 7.87
N LEU A 128 -9.43 10.29 8.01
CA LEU A 128 -10.67 10.85 8.54
C LEU A 128 -10.53 11.25 10.01
N LYS A 129 -9.89 10.42 10.82
CA LYS A 129 -9.56 10.72 12.22
C LYS A 129 -8.72 12.00 12.31
N HIS A 130 -7.71 12.14 11.45
CA HIS A 130 -6.88 13.33 11.38
C HIS A 130 -7.70 14.59 11.03
N LEU A 131 -8.57 14.50 10.02
CA LEU A 131 -9.43 15.63 9.63
C LEU A 131 -10.40 16.03 10.77
N LEU A 132 -11.03 15.05 11.42
CA LEU A 132 -11.90 15.27 12.57
C LEU A 132 -11.17 15.98 13.72
N ALA A 133 -9.92 15.59 13.99
CA ALA A 133 -9.09 16.21 15.02
C ALA A 133 -8.73 17.67 14.71
N GLN A 134 -8.63 18.04 13.42
CA GLN A 134 -8.40 19.43 12.99
C GLN A 134 -9.64 20.32 13.10
N SER A 135 -10.83 19.76 12.86
CA SER A 135 -12.09 20.53 12.86
C SER A 135 -12.60 20.86 14.28
N ASP A 136 -12.63 19.86 15.17
CA ASP A 136 -13.02 20.02 16.58
C ASP A 136 -12.64 18.74 17.36
N SER A 137 -11.90 18.88 18.47
CA SER A 137 -11.51 17.74 19.33
C SER A 137 -12.70 16.95 19.90
N GLY A 138 -13.92 17.50 19.84
CA GLY A 138 -15.17 16.83 20.22
C GLY A 138 -15.94 16.12 19.09
N ALA A 139 -15.54 16.26 17.82
CA ALA A 139 -16.36 15.86 16.66
C ALA A 139 -16.77 14.38 16.69
N LEU A 140 -15.86 13.47 17.05
CA LEU A 140 -16.17 12.04 17.20
C LEU A 140 -17.21 11.76 18.29
N ASN A 141 -17.15 12.47 19.40
CA ASN A 141 -18.11 12.31 20.50
C ASN A 141 -19.49 12.85 20.11
N HIS A 142 -19.54 13.92 19.31
CA HIS A 142 -20.80 14.42 18.75
C HIS A 142 -21.41 13.40 17.80
N VAL A 143 -20.64 12.86 16.87
CA VAL A 143 -21.12 11.88 15.88
C VAL A 143 -21.63 10.61 16.58
N GLU A 144 -20.92 10.11 17.59
CA GLU A 144 -21.36 8.97 18.41
C GLU A 144 -22.67 9.29 19.15
N LYS A 145 -22.77 10.48 19.74
CA LYS A 145 -23.98 10.94 20.46
C LYS A 145 -25.21 11.05 19.55
N TYR A 146 -25.01 11.35 18.27
CA TYR A 146 -26.10 11.43 17.28
C TYR A 146 -26.35 10.11 16.53
N SER A 147 -25.68 9.01 16.92
CA SER A 147 -25.83 7.69 16.31
C SER A 147 -25.61 7.68 14.79
N LEU A 148 -24.77 8.59 14.28
CA LEU A 148 -24.51 8.70 12.83
C LEU A 148 -23.69 7.50 12.31
N ILE A 149 -22.93 6.87 13.21
CA ILE A 149 -22.12 5.68 12.96
C ILE A 149 -22.22 4.70 14.13
N SER A 150 -21.87 3.44 13.88
CA SER A 150 -21.88 2.39 14.91
C SER A 150 -20.76 2.58 15.95
N THR A 151 -21.01 2.15 17.19
CA THR A 151 -19.99 2.13 18.27
C THR A 151 -18.73 1.37 17.87
N ARG A 152 -18.89 0.27 17.11
CA ARG A 152 -17.77 -0.50 16.56
C ARG A 152 -16.86 0.35 15.68
N THR A 153 -17.43 1.16 14.79
CA THR A 153 -16.65 2.07 13.92
C THR A 153 -15.94 3.15 14.72
N VAL A 154 -16.59 3.69 15.76
CA VAL A 154 -15.97 4.67 16.67
C VAL A 154 -14.77 4.06 17.40
N GLU A 155 -14.93 2.89 18.00
CA GLU A 155 -13.84 2.18 18.71
C GLU A 155 -12.69 1.85 17.76
N TRP A 156 -13.01 1.39 16.54
CA TRP A 156 -12.02 1.15 15.51
C TRP A 156 -11.25 2.43 15.13
N LEU A 157 -11.92 3.54 14.85
CA LEU A 157 -11.27 4.84 14.59
C LEU A 157 -10.37 5.28 15.75
N ARG A 158 -10.82 5.11 17.00
CA ARG A 158 -10.01 5.43 18.19
C ARG A 158 -8.73 4.59 18.25
N SER A 159 -8.79 3.33 17.82
CA SER A 159 -7.63 2.41 17.81
C SER A 159 -6.58 2.71 16.73
N LEU A 160 -6.93 3.45 15.68
CA LEU A 160 -6.00 3.79 14.59
C LEU A 160 -4.92 4.78 15.06
N PRO A 161 -3.70 4.72 14.49
CA PRO A 161 -2.66 5.69 14.79
C PRO A 161 -3.08 7.11 14.37
N GLU A 162 -2.48 8.13 14.99
CA GLU A 162 -2.58 9.49 14.47
C GLU A 162 -1.68 9.63 13.24
N THR A 163 -2.27 10.01 12.10
CA THR A 163 -1.51 10.28 10.88
C THR A 163 -0.71 11.57 11.04
N VAL A 164 0.54 11.56 10.57
CA VAL A 164 1.37 12.76 10.48
C VAL A 164 0.82 13.62 9.34
N ALA A 165 0.57 14.90 9.65
CA ALA A 165 -0.06 15.88 8.79
C ALA A 165 0.47 15.87 7.35
N GLN A 166 -0.45 15.94 6.39
CA GLN A 166 -0.14 16.13 4.97
C GLN A 166 -0.88 17.35 4.47
N GLU A 167 -0.22 18.14 3.61
CA GLU A 167 -0.61 19.50 3.27
C GLU A 167 -1.94 19.63 2.48
N GLU A 168 -2.62 18.55 2.10
CA GLU A 168 -3.86 18.60 1.31
C GLU A 168 -4.92 17.53 1.67
N LEU A 169 -5.20 17.31 2.97
CA LEU A 169 -6.36 16.51 3.36
C LEU A 169 -7.64 17.33 3.23
N ASN A 170 -8.55 16.90 2.35
CA ASN A 170 -9.87 17.49 2.18
C ASN A 170 -10.95 16.40 2.01
N CYS A 171 -12.22 16.78 2.18
CA CYS A 171 -13.34 15.85 2.09
C CYS A 171 -13.45 15.19 0.70
N ASP A 172 -13.08 15.87 -0.39
CA ASP A 172 -13.16 15.30 -1.73
C ASP A 172 -12.17 14.16 -1.95
N ASN A 173 -10.95 14.29 -1.46
CA ASN A 173 -9.92 13.24 -1.48
C ASN A 173 -10.38 12.03 -0.64
N LEU A 174 -10.97 12.28 0.54
CA LEU A 174 -11.55 11.22 1.38
C LEU A 174 -12.71 10.49 0.69
N ARG A 175 -13.64 11.20 0.04
CA ARG A 175 -14.74 10.58 -0.71
C ARG A 175 -14.24 9.70 -1.85
N ARG A 176 -13.22 10.16 -2.59
CA ARG A 176 -12.60 9.35 -3.64
C ARG A 176 -11.99 8.08 -3.06
N LEU A 177 -11.18 8.21 -2.01
CA LEU A 177 -10.57 7.06 -1.33
C LEU A 177 -11.63 6.08 -0.82
N ALA A 178 -12.70 6.56 -0.18
CA ALA A 178 -13.79 5.73 0.32
C ALA A 178 -14.46 4.93 -0.80
N ARG A 179 -14.75 5.54 -1.95
CA ARG A 179 -15.27 4.84 -3.13
C ARG A 179 -14.31 3.77 -3.65
N GLN A 180 -13.00 4.03 -3.62
CA GLN A 180 -12.01 3.02 -4.02
C GLN A 180 -11.98 1.84 -3.05
N VAL A 181 -12.04 2.09 -1.75
CA VAL A 181 -12.12 1.04 -0.72
C VAL A 181 -13.38 0.20 -0.91
N GLU A 182 -14.54 0.85 -1.07
CA GLU A 182 -15.82 0.20 -1.31
C GLU A 182 -15.79 -0.66 -2.57
N SER A 183 -15.27 -0.13 -3.67
CA SER A 183 -15.13 -0.85 -4.94
C SER A 183 -14.24 -2.09 -4.79
N CYS A 184 -13.11 -1.97 -4.08
CA CYS A 184 -12.20 -3.08 -3.84
C CYS A 184 -12.86 -4.19 -3.01
N LEU A 185 -13.47 -3.83 -1.88
CA LEU A 185 -14.10 -4.78 -0.96
C LEU A 185 -15.35 -5.45 -1.57
N SER A 186 -16.14 -4.71 -2.35
CA SER A 186 -17.33 -5.23 -3.02
C SER A 186 -16.97 -6.23 -4.12
N SER A 187 -15.88 -5.99 -4.85
CA SER A 187 -15.42 -6.90 -5.91
C SER A 187 -14.90 -8.25 -5.39
N ALA A 188 -14.62 -8.36 -4.08
CA ALA A 188 -14.02 -9.52 -3.45
C ALA A 188 -15.01 -10.52 -2.81
N GLY A 189 -16.33 -10.30 -2.93
CA GLY A 189 -17.38 -11.24 -2.50
C GLY A 189 -18.01 -10.95 -1.13
N GLU A 190 -18.99 -11.78 -0.74
CA GLU A 190 -19.91 -11.56 0.40
C GLU A 190 -19.26 -11.55 1.79
N GLY A 191 -18.01 -12.03 1.93
CA GLY A 191 -17.28 -12.09 3.20
C GLY A 191 -16.90 -10.73 3.81
N ASN A 192 -17.13 -9.62 3.09
CA ASN A 192 -16.66 -8.29 3.48
C ASN A 192 -17.74 -7.39 4.10
N ALA A 193 -18.94 -7.91 4.39
CA ALA A 193 -20.07 -7.12 4.92
C ALA A 193 -19.70 -6.27 6.15
N GLY A 194 -18.89 -6.82 7.06
CA GLY A 194 -18.43 -6.07 8.24
C GLY A 194 -17.50 -4.90 7.90
N LYS A 195 -16.67 -5.02 6.87
CA LYS A 195 -15.78 -3.94 6.40
C LYS A 195 -16.57 -2.90 5.59
N LEU A 196 -17.53 -3.35 4.77
CA LEU A 196 -18.44 -2.47 4.03
C LEU A 196 -19.31 -1.63 4.95
N ALA A 197 -19.83 -2.20 6.05
CA ALA A 197 -20.56 -1.44 7.05
C ALA A 197 -19.71 -0.35 7.71
N VAL A 198 -18.41 -0.61 7.92
CA VAL A 198 -17.47 0.43 8.38
C VAL A 198 -17.31 1.51 7.31
N VAL A 199 -17.14 1.15 6.03
CA VAL A 199 -17.04 2.13 4.94
C VAL A 199 -18.30 3.00 4.84
N ASP A 200 -19.49 2.43 5.01
CA ASP A 200 -20.76 3.18 5.02
C ASP A 200 -20.80 4.20 6.16
N ASP A 201 -20.40 3.81 7.36
CA ASP A 201 -20.29 4.70 8.51
C ASP A 201 -19.30 5.85 8.23
N LEU A 202 -18.13 5.54 7.63
CA LEU A 202 -17.14 6.55 7.25
C LEU A 202 -17.67 7.51 6.17
N ASN A 203 -18.43 7.01 5.19
CA ASN A 203 -19.06 7.85 4.17
C ASN A 203 -20.05 8.84 4.79
N ARG A 204 -20.91 8.38 5.71
CA ARG A 204 -21.83 9.28 6.45
C ARG A 204 -21.06 10.35 7.22
N LEU A 205 -19.97 9.99 7.88
CA LEU A 205 -19.09 10.95 8.55
C LEU A 205 -18.57 12.02 7.59
N ILE A 206 -18.06 11.62 6.41
CA ILE A 206 -17.50 12.54 5.40
C ILE A 206 -18.58 13.48 4.80
N GLU A 207 -19.85 13.11 4.87
CA GLU A 207 -20.97 13.99 4.47
C GLU A 207 -21.31 15.06 5.51
N HIS A 208 -20.93 14.84 6.77
CA HIS A 208 -21.23 15.74 7.89
C HIS A 208 -20.06 16.68 8.28
N ILE A 209 -18.89 16.53 7.67
CA ILE A 209 -17.70 17.39 7.82
C ILE A 209 -17.61 18.32 6.61
#